data_AF-K1VA07-F1
#
_entry.id   AF-K1VA07-F1
#
_cell.length_a   1.000
_cell.length_b   1.000
_cell.length_c   1.000
_cell.angle_alpha   90.00
_cell.angle_beta   90.00
_cell.angle_gamma   90.00
#
_symmetry.space_group_name_H-M   'P 1'
#
loop_
_entity.id
_entity.type
_entity.pdbx_description
1 polymer ?
#
loop_
_entity_poly.entity_id
_entity_poly.type
_entity_poly.pdbx_seq_one_letter_code
_entity_poly.pdbx_strand_id
1 'polypeptide(L)'
;KATTAIERLLALINKGEALSDQNVRYVISLVKDGEEDKLMSLSGDCVCITSKGKPVKPKTLGQKKYVEAIRKNTIVLGAGPAGTGKTYLAVAMAVTAFRAKEVNRIILTRPAVEAGEKLGFLPGDLQQKVDPYLRPLYDALFDMLGAEAFARYQERGSIEVAPLAYMRGRTLDDSFIILDEAQNTTREQMKMFLTRLGFNSKMVVTGDVTQIDLPDGKRSGLTDAMRILRNVPDISINTFTEKDVVRHKLVQDIIKAYEKNEEKRK
;
A
#
# COMPACT_ATOMS: atom_id res chain seq x y z
N LYS A 1 29.29 9.30 13.50
CA LYS A 1 27.81 9.18 13.54
C LYS A 1 27.11 10.54 13.50
N ALA A 2 27.28 11.44 14.47
CA ALA A 2 26.63 12.77 14.41
C ALA A 2 27.08 13.60 13.19
N THR A 3 28.39 13.68 12.94
CA THR A 3 28.97 14.35 11.75
C THR A 3 28.40 13.79 10.45
N THR A 4 28.43 12.45 10.31
CA THR A 4 27.86 11.73 9.17
C THR A 4 26.39 12.05 8.94
N ALA A 5 25.58 12.12 10.00
CA ALA A 5 24.16 12.47 9.87
C ALA A 5 23.96 13.90 9.36
N ILE A 6 24.76 14.86 9.84
CA ILE A 6 24.73 16.25 9.38
C ILE A 6 25.15 16.33 7.90
N GLU A 7 26.21 15.64 7.50
CA GLU A 7 26.67 15.58 6.10
C GLU A 7 25.58 15.04 5.17
N ARG A 8 24.86 13.98 5.56
CA ARG A 8 23.75 13.44 4.76
C ARG A 8 22.56 14.39 4.70
N LEU A 9 22.24 15.10 5.78
CA LEU A 9 21.18 16.11 5.78
C LEU A 9 21.52 17.29 4.87
N LEU A 10 22.78 17.75 4.88
CA LEU A 10 23.26 18.78 3.97
C LEU A 10 23.19 18.31 2.50
N ALA A 11 23.53 17.05 2.23
CA ALA A 11 23.40 16.48 0.90
C ALA A 11 21.94 16.44 0.40
N LEU A 12 20.97 16.21 1.28
CA LEU A 12 19.54 16.30 0.93
C LEU A 12 19.14 17.74 0.59
N ILE A 13 19.52 18.71 1.43
CA ILE A 13 19.25 20.13 1.18
C ILE A 13 19.83 20.58 -0.16
N ASN A 14 21.08 20.19 -0.46
CA ASN A 14 21.75 20.53 -1.71
C ASN A 14 21.05 19.94 -2.95
N LYS A 15 20.23 18.89 -2.79
CA LYS A 15 19.38 18.31 -3.85
C LYS A 15 17.98 18.93 -3.91
N GLY A 16 17.71 19.98 -3.15
CA GLY A 16 16.41 20.67 -3.11
C GLY A 16 15.36 19.97 -2.25
N GLU A 17 15.74 18.99 -1.42
CA GLU A 17 14.83 18.35 -0.48
C GLU A 17 14.62 19.22 0.76
N ALA A 18 13.36 19.55 1.05
CA ALA A 18 13.00 20.23 2.30
C ALA A 18 13.19 19.27 3.49
N LEU A 19 13.90 19.74 4.52
CA LEU A 19 14.03 18.98 5.76
C LEU A 19 12.72 19.02 6.55
N SER A 20 12.28 17.84 6.97
CA SER A 20 11.19 17.65 7.93
C SER A 20 11.70 16.89 9.13
N ASP A 21 11.03 17.02 10.28
CA ASP A 21 11.34 16.23 11.49
C ASP A 21 11.40 14.73 11.18
N GLN A 22 10.54 14.28 10.26
CA GLN A 22 10.52 12.91 9.78
C GLN A 22 11.81 12.53 9.03
N ASN A 23 12.22 13.32 8.03
CA ASN A 23 13.43 13.05 7.25
C ASN A 23 14.68 13.05 8.14
N VAL A 24 14.73 13.97 9.11
CA VAL A 24 15.84 14.04 10.08
C VAL A 24 15.93 12.77 10.92
N ARG A 25 14.81 12.29 11.49
CA ARG A 25 14.79 11.05 12.28
C ARG A 25 15.18 9.83 11.45
N TYR A 26 14.73 9.78 10.20
CA TYR A 26 15.05 8.67 9.31
C TYR A 26 16.54 8.65 8.92
N VAL A 27 17.14 9.80 8.66
CA VAL A 27 18.59 9.89 8.41
C VAL A 27 19.38 9.43 9.64
N ILE A 28 18.95 9.84 10.84
CA ILE A 28 19.60 9.43 12.09
C ILE A 28 19.49 7.91 12.29
N SER A 29 18.34 7.29 11.97
CA SER A 29 18.21 5.83 12.09
C SER A 29 19.12 5.10 11.11
N LEU A 30 19.18 5.54 9.84
CA LEU A 30 20.05 4.93 8.83
C LEU A 30 21.54 5.03 9.19
N VAL A 31 22.00 6.18 9.69
CA VAL A 31 23.40 6.36 10.13
C VAL A 31 23.72 5.54 11.37
N LYS A 32 22.74 5.27 12.24
CA LYS A 32 22.94 4.37 13.38
C LYS A 32 23.18 2.94 12.91
N ASP A 33 22.46 2.53 11.87
CA ASP A 33 22.48 1.20 11.26
C ASP A 33 23.62 0.99 10.24
N GLY A 34 24.37 2.04 9.88
CA GLY A 34 25.46 1.97 8.90
C GLY A 34 25.00 1.90 7.44
N GLU A 35 23.78 2.36 7.15
CA GLU A 35 23.17 2.32 5.82
C GLU A 35 23.11 3.70 5.13
N GLU A 36 23.93 4.65 5.55
CA GLU A 36 23.88 6.04 5.11
C GLU A 36 24.10 6.26 3.60
N ASP A 37 24.84 5.39 2.92
CA ASP A 37 25.10 5.51 1.48
C ASP A 37 23.84 5.25 0.64
N LYS A 38 22.92 4.42 1.16
CA LYS A 38 21.65 4.12 0.49
C LYS A 38 20.73 5.34 0.44
N LEU A 39 20.94 6.32 1.32
CA LEU A 39 20.12 7.52 1.44
C LEU A 39 20.17 8.39 0.18
N MET A 40 21.33 8.44 -0.49
CA MET A 40 21.47 9.18 -1.75
C MET A 40 20.59 8.64 -2.87
N SER A 41 20.18 7.37 -2.79
CA SER A 41 19.28 6.76 -3.76
C SER A 41 17.84 7.27 -3.64
N LEU A 42 17.40 7.79 -2.49
CA LEU A 42 16.00 8.21 -2.30
C LEU A 42 15.64 9.52 -3.02
N SER A 43 16.63 10.34 -3.37
CA SER A 43 16.40 11.64 -4.00
C SER A 43 15.97 11.47 -5.46
N GLY A 44 14.82 12.06 -5.84
CA GLY A 44 14.34 12.13 -7.22
C GLY A 44 13.26 11.12 -7.61
N ASP A 45 12.87 10.19 -6.73
CA ASP A 45 11.85 9.18 -7.02
C ASP A 45 10.41 9.72 -6.88
N CYS A 46 10.05 10.73 -7.66
CA CYS A 46 8.64 11.13 -7.76
C CYS A 46 7.85 10.03 -8.49
N VAL A 47 6.80 9.50 -7.84
CA VAL A 47 5.88 8.53 -8.42
C VAL A 47 4.88 9.26 -9.31
N CYS A 48 4.17 10.24 -8.73
CA CYS A 48 3.22 11.06 -9.45
C CYS A 48 2.97 12.38 -8.72
N ILE A 49 2.25 13.28 -9.39
CA ILE A 49 1.73 14.51 -8.80
C ILE A 49 0.23 14.32 -8.57
N THR A 50 -0.22 14.57 -7.34
CA THR A 50 -1.63 14.51 -6.97
C THR A 50 -2.44 15.60 -7.67
N SER A 51 -3.77 15.49 -7.62
CA SER A 51 -4.67 16.52 -8.17
C SER A 51 -4.45 17.91 -7.55
N LYS A 52 -3.92 17.96 -6.33
CA LYS A 52 -3.60 19.19 -5.59
C LYS A 52 -2.16 19.68 -5.80
N GLY A 53 -1.43 19.13 -6.78
CA GLY A 53 -0.06 19.52 -7.09
C GLY A 53 0.99 19.01 -6.10
N LYS A 54 0.64 18.09 -5.19
CA LYS A 54 1.60 17.54 -4.23
C LYS A 54 2.35 16.35 -4.84
N PRO A 55 3.69 16.29 -4.76
CA PRO A 55 4.43 15.13 -5.23
C PRO A 55 4.26 13.94 -4.28
N VAL A 56 3.94 12.78 -4.84
CA VAL A 56 3.93 11.49 -4.15
C VAL A 56 5.28 10.84 -4.40
N LYS A 57 6.03 10.59 -3.32
CA LYS A 57 7.36 9.97 -3.38
C LYS A 57 7.57 9.02 -2.21
N PRO A 58 8.36 7.94 -2.39
CA PRO A 58 8.76 7.10 -1.27
C PRO A 58 9.61 7.92 -0.30
N LYS A 59 9.36 7.75 0.98
CA LYS A 59 10.03 8.47 2.07
C LYS A 59 11.04 7.59 2.82
N THR A 60 11.02 6.28 2.55
CA THR A 60 11.93 5.30 3.15
C THR A 60 12.49 4.37 2.08
N LEU A 61 13.62 3.72 2.38
CA LEU A 61 14.23 2.72 1.50
C LEU A 61 13.29 1.53 1.25
N GLY A 62 12.49 1.11 2.23
CA GLY A 62 11.50 0.05 2.04
C GLY A 62 10.42 0.46 1.04
N GLN A 63 9.89 1.68 1.16
CA GLN A 63 8.94 2.25 0.20
C GLN A 63 9.54 2.38 -1.21
N LYS A 64 10.80 2.80 -1.32
CA LYS A 64 11.49 2.88 -2.61
C LYS A 64 11.62 1.50 -3.27
N LYS A 65 12.12 0.50 -2.53
CA LYS A 65 12.23 -0.88 -3.02
C LYS A 65 10.88 -1.43 -3.45
N TYR A 66 9.81 -1.08 -2.75
CA TYR A 66 8.44 -1.48 -3.11
C TYR A 66 7.97 -0.84 -4.41
N VAL A 67 8.18 0.48 -4.59
CA VAL A 67 7.86 1.18 -5.85
C VAL A 67 8.65 0.59 -7.02
N GLU A 68 9.94 0.32 -6.84
CA GLU A 68 10.77 -0.33 -7.87
C GLU A 68 10.32 -1.76 -8.19
N ALA A 69 9.92 -2.52 -7.17
CA ALA A 69 9.38 -3.85 -7.34
C ALA A 69 8.08 -3.81 -8.17
N ILE A 70 7.19 -2.86 -7.89
CA ILE A 70 5.97 -2.64 -8.67
C ILE A 70 6.32 -2.31 -10.12
N ARG A 71 7.35 -1.51 -10.41
CA ARG A 71 7.74 -1.23 -11.80
C ARG A 71 8.21 -2.49 -12.52
N LYS A 72 9.04 -3.31 -11.86
CA LYS A 72 9.78 -4.42 -12.51
C LYS A 72 9.04 -5.75 -12.58
N ASN A 73 8.04 -5.98 -11.72
CA ASN A 73 7.42 -7.30 -11.57
C ASN A 73 5.92 -7.26 -11.85
N THR A 74 5.38 -8.31 -12.45
CA THR A 74 3.95 -8.44 -12.75
C THR A 74 3.10 -8.58 -11.49
N ILE A 75 3.57 -9.31 -10.47
CA ILE A 75 2.88 -9.43 -9.18
C ILE A 75 3.78 -8.93 -8.06
N VAL A 76 3.23 -8.10 -7.17
CA VAL A 76 3.95 -7.65 -5.96
C VAL A 76 3.11 -7.87 -4.72
N LEU A 77 3.66 -8.58 -3.73
CA LEU A 77 3.08 -8.76 -2.41
C LEU A 77 3.76 -7.77 -1.43
N GLY A 78 3.04 -6.76 -0.98
CA GLY A 78 3.50 -5.78 0.01
C GLY A 78 2.88 -6.03 1.39
N ALA A 79 3.66 -6.55 2.34
CA ALA A 79 3.18 -6.88 3.68
C ALA A 79 3.87 -6.06 4.77
N GLY A 80 3.11 -5.50 5.71
CA GLY A 80 3.66 -4.90 6.92
C GLY A 80 2.73 -3.87 7.55
N PRO A 81 3.21 -3.13 8.58
CA PRO A 81 2.38 -2.32 9.46
C PRO A 81 1.52 -1.27 8.76
N ALA A 82 0.41 -0.88 9.41
CA ALA A 82 -0.40 0.24 8.99
C ALA A 82 0.39 1.58 9.05
N GLY A 83 0.25 2.42 8.03
CA GLY A 83 0.98 3.70 7.93
C GLY A 83 2.35 3.61 7.26
N THR A 84 2.73 2.44 6.72
CA THR A 84 3.92 2.26 5.87
C THR A 84 3.75 2.78 4.44
N GLY A 85 2.52 3.18 4.07
CA GLY A 85 2.21 3.72 2.74
C GLY A 85 2.01 2.68 1.65
N LYS A 86 2.01 1.37 1.97
CA LYS A 86 1.88 0.26 1.00
C LYS A 86 0.72 0.45 0.00
N THR A 87 -0.51 0.62 0.48
CA THR A 87 -1.69 0.78 -0.36
C THR A 87 -1.67 2.10 -1.12
N TYR A 88 -1.32 3.20 -0.45
CA TYR A 88 -1.27 4.52 -1.06
C TYR A 88 -0.26 4.61 -2.21
N LEU A 89 0.94 4.02 -2.04
CA LEU A 89 1.96 3.95 -3.09
C LEU A 89 1.53 3.02 -4.23
N ALA A 90 0.85 1.90 -3.94
CA ALA A 90 0.29 1.04 -4.98
C ALA A 90 -0.73 1.79 -5.85
N VAL A 91 -1.64 2.54 -5.23
CA VAL A 91 -2.63 3.37 -5.94
C VAL A 91 -1.94 4.47 -6.76
N ALA A 92 -0.91 5.12 -6.22
CA ALA A 92 -0.11 6.10 -6.95
C ALA A 92 0.52 5.49 -8.21
N MET A 93 1.10 4.29 -8.10
CA MET A 93 1.66 3.55 -9.23
C MET A 93 0.59 3.17 -10.26
N ALA A 94 -0.58 2.72 -9.81
CA ALA A 94 -1.69 2.38 -10.70
C ALA A 94 -2.18 3.58 -11.51
N VAL A 95 -2.37 4.73 -10.85
CA VAL A 95 -2.75 5.98 -11.52
C VAL A 95 -1.67 6.44 -12.49
N THR A 96 -0.40 6.24 -12.16
CA THR A 96 0.72 6.58 -13.04
C THR A 96 0.70 5.74 -14.31
N ALA A 97 0.60 4.42 -14.19
CA ALA A 97 0.50 3.50 -15.33
C ALA A 97 -0.73 3.80 -16.19
N PHE A 98 -1.88 4.08 -15.56
CA PHE A 98 -3.12 4.44 -16.24
C PHE A 98 -2.99 5.76 -17.04
N ARG A 99 -2.41 6.80 -16.44
CA ARG A 99 -2.15 8.08 -17.14
C ARG A 99 -1.14 7.93 -18.28
N ALA A 100 -0.16 7.05 -18.12
CA ALA A 100 0.82 6.70 -19.14
C ALA A 100 0.24 5.80 -20.25
N LYS A 101 -1.02 5.36 -20.12
CA LYS A 101 -1.70 4.41 -21.03
C LYS A 101 -1.00 3.05 -21.12
N GLU A 102 -0.25 2.68 -20.09
CA GLU A 102 0.33 1.34 -19.95
C GLU A 102 -0.75 0.30 -19.61
N VAL A 103 -1.82 0.76 -18.95
CA VAL A 103 -3.03 -0.01 -18.65
C VAL A 103 -4.27 0.81 -18.99
N ASN A 104 -5.35 0.13 -19.34
CA ASN A 104 -6.62 0.74 -19.68
C ASN A 104 -7.60 0.79 -18.51
N ARG A 105 -7.34 0.02 -17.44
CA ARG A 105 -8.21 -0.05 -16.27
C ARG A 105 -7.43 -0.08 -14.96
N ILE A 106 -8.03 0.49 -13.90
CA ILE A 106 -7.59 0.29 -12.52
C ILE A 106 -8.71 -0.43 -11.77
N ILE A 107 -8.38 -1.53 -11.09
CA ILE A 107 -9.33 -2.30 -10.30
C ILE A 107 -8.82 -2.38 -8.87
N LEU A 108 -9.56 -1.84 -7.91
CA LEU A 108 -9.22 -1.89 -6.50
C LEU A 108 -10.25 -2.77 -5.79
N THR A 109 -9.75 -3.72 -5.02
CA THR A 109 -10.60 -4.66 -4.32
C THR A 109 -10.14 -4.89 -2.89
N ARG A 110 -11.10 -5.17 -2.02
CA ARG A 110 -10.89 -5.51 -0.61
C ARG A 110 -11.76 -6.73 -0.25
N PRO A 111 -11.28 -7.69 0.56
CA PRO A 111 -12.14 -8.74 1.07
C PRO A 111 -13.18 -8.14 2.03
N ALA A 112 -14.42 -8.58 1.92
CA ALA A 112 -15.44 -8.27 2.91
C ALA A 112 -15.17 -9.13 4.14
N VAL A 113 -14.69 -8.50 5.21
CA VAL A 113 -14.51 -9.14 6.52
C VAL A 113 -15.21 -8.30 7.57
N GLU A 114 -15.99 -8.98 8.40
CA GLU A 114 -16.76 -8.39 9.50
C GLU A 114 -15.82 -8.06 10.66
N ALA A 115 -15.01 -7.02 10.51
CA ALA A 115 -14.19 -6.53 11.60
C ALA A 115 -15.07 -5.75 12.58
N GLY A 116 -15.52 -6.42 13.64
CA GLY A 116 -16.22 -5.82 14.79
C GLY A 116 -17.74 -5.70 14.67
N GLU A 117 -18.27 -5.20 13.54
CA GLU A 117 -19.72 -5.11 13.30
C GLU A 117 -20.14 -6.13 12.22
N LYS A 118 -21.19 -6.95 12.49
CA LYS A 118 -21.68 -7.88 11.46
C LYS A 118 -22.21 -7.08 10.28
N LEU A 119 -21.82 -7.44 9.05
CA LEU A 119 -22.23 -6.78 7.81
C LEU A 119 -23.77 -6.71 7.71
N GLY A 120 -24.47 -7.64 8.36
CA GLY A 120 -25.93 -7.68 8.46
C GLY A 120 -26.59 -6.46 9.12
N PHE A 121 -25.90 -5.68 9.96
CA PHE A 121 -26.49 -4.58 10.74
C PHE A 121 -26.45 -3.21 10.08
N LEU A 122 -25.64 -3.02 9.03
CA LEU A 122 -25.66 -1.76 8.28
C LEU A 122 -26.95 -1.67 7.46
N PRO A 123 -27.75 -0.57 7.58
CA PRO A 123 -28.96 -0.40 6.78
C PRO A 123 -28.59 -0.15 5.30
N GLY A 124 -29.45 -0.58 4.37
CA GLY A 124 -29.26 -0.36 2.94
C GLY A 124 -29.08 -1.62 2.10
N ASP A 125 -28.85 -1.43 0.80
CA ASP A 125 -28.53 -2.52 -0.13
C ASP A 125 -27.12 -3.09 0.12
N LEU A 126 -26.78 -4.21 -0.51
CA LEU A 126 -25.49 -4.88 -0.30
C LEU A 126 -24.30 -3.95 -0.60
N GLN A 127 -24.46 -3.01 -1.54
CA GLN A 127 -23.41 -2.09 -1.94
C GLN A 127 -23.19 -1.01 -0.87
N GLN A 128 -24.27 -0.43 -0.34
CA GLN A 128 -24.24 0.53 0.77
C GLN A 128 -23.62 -0.05 2.04
N LYS A 129 -23.74 -1.37 2.26
CA LYS A 129 -23.12 -2.06 3.40
C LYS A 129 -21.61 -2.26 3.24
N VAL A 130 -21.10 -2.39 2.02
CA VAL A 130 -19.67 -2.64 1.76
C VAL A 130 -18.88 -1.35 1.52
N ASP A 131 -19.57 -0.29 1.09
CA ASP A 131 -18.97 1.01 0.78
C ASP A 131 -18.10 1.62 1.90
N PRO A 132 -18.46 1.53 3.20
CA PRO A 132 -17.61 2.02 4.28
C PRO A 132 -16.20 1.39 4.31
N TYR A 133 -16.07 0.11 3.95
CA TYR A 133 -14.80 -0.61 3.93
C TYR A 133 -13.92 -0.22 2.73
N LEU A 134 -14.55 0.25 1.66
CA LEU A 134 -13.88 0.68 0.43
C LEU A 134 -13.48 2.17 0.47
N ARG A 135 -14.01 2.95 1.42
CA ARG A 135 -13.75 4.39 1.58
C ARG A 135 -12.27 4.79 1.55
N PRO A 136 -11.34 4.10 2.24
CA PRO A 136 -9.91 4.44 2.15
C PRO A 136 -9.33 4.34 0.73
N LEU A 137 -9.87 3.45 -0.11
CA LEU A 137 -9.45 3.31 -1.50
C LEU A 137 -9.98 4.46 -2.37
N TYR A 138 -11.23 4.88 -2.14
CA TYR A 138 -11.79 6.07 -2.78
C TYR A 138 -11.00 7.33 -2.41
N ASP A 139 -10.69 7.52 -1.13
CA ASP A 139 -9.93 8.69 -0.65
C ASP A 139 -8.55 8.78 -1.33
N ALA A 140 -7.85 7.64 -1.48
CA ALA A 140 -6.58 7.59 -2.17
C ALA A 140 -6.71 7.98 -3.66
N LEU A 141 -7.73 7.47 -4.36
CA LEU A 141 -7.97 7.83 -5.76
C LEU A 141 -8.36 9.30 -5.92
N PHE A 142 -9.17 9.85 -5.01
CA PHE A 142 -9.58 11.25 -5.03
C PHE A 142 -8.39 12.18 -4.86
N ASP A 143 -7.45 11.83 -3.98
CA ASP A 143 -6.22 12.61 -3.83
C ASP A 143 -5.42 12.62 -5.15
N MET A 144 -5.24 11.46 -5.79
CA MET A 144 -4.44 11.32 -7.01
C MET A 144 -5.09 11.97 -8.26
N LEU A 145 -6.39 11.73 -8.46
CA LEU A 145 -7.12 12.08 -9.69
C LEU A 145 -7.97 13.35 -9.55
N GLY A 146 -8.42 13.66 -8.34
CA GLY A 146 -9.49 14.62 -8.10
C GLY A 146 -10.86 13.97 -8.23
N ALA A 147 -11.83 14.45 -7.46
CA ALA A 147 -13.17 13.85 -7.37
C ALA A 147 -13.90 13.82 -8.72
N GLU A 148 -13.85 14.92 -9.49
CA GLU A 148 -14.53 15.02 -10.79
C GLU A 148 -13.95 14.05 -11.83
N ALA A 149 -12.61 13.99 -11.93
CA ALA A 149 -11.96 13.08 -12.87
C ALA A 149 -12.22 11.61 -12.49
N PHE A 150 -12.14 11.29 -11.20
CA PHE A 150 -12.47 9.97 -10.70
C PHE A 150 -13.90 9.55 -11.07
N ALA A 151 -14.90 10.41 -10.82
CA ALA A 151 -16.30 10.11 -11.13
C ALA A 151 -16.50 9.76 -12.62
N ARG A 152 -15.87 10.53 -13.52
CA ARG A 152 -15.90 10.24 -14.97
C ARG A 152 -15.27 8.90 -15.32
N TYR A 153 -14.14 8.54 -14.70
CA TYR A 153 -13.48 7.26 -14.97
C TYR A 153 -14.26 6.07 -14.38
N GLN A 154 -14.91 6.27 -13.25
CA GLN A 154 -15.75 5.26 -12.62
C GLN A 154 -17.00 4.99 -13.45
N GLU A 155 -17.69 6.03 -13.92
CA GLU A 155 -18.87 5.92 -14.79
C GLU A 155 -18.54 5.18 -16.11
N ARG A 156 -17.35 5.42 -16.67
CA ARG A 156 -16.85 4.72 -17.87
C ARG A 156 -16.37 3.29 -17.60
N GLY A 157 -16.29 2.85 -16.35
CA GLY A 157 -15.74 1.55 -15.96
C GLY A 157 -14.22 1.43 -16.14
N SER A 158 -13.51 2.54 -16.37
CA SER A 158 -12.05 2.55 -16.43
C SER A 158 -11.40 2.43 -15.04
N ILE A 159 -12.12 2.87 -13.99
CA ILE A 159 -11.72 2.67 -12.61
C ILE A 159 -12.85 1.97 -11.87
N GLU A 160 -12.54 0.84 -11.26
CA GLU A 160 -13.49 0.01 -10.52
C GLU A 160 -13.02 -0.14 -9.07
N VAL A 161 -13.89 0.14 -8.11
CA VAL A 161 -13.66 -0.15 -6.68
C VAL A 161 -14.77 -1.12 -6.25
N ALA A 162 -14.40 -2.36 -5.96
CA ALA A 162 -15.39 -3.43 -5.74
C ALA A 162 -14.95 -4.44 -4.68
N PRO A 163 -15.88 -5.21 -4.08
CA PRO A 163 -15.53 -6.29 -3.17
C PRO A 163 -14.83 -7.46 -3.88
N LEU A 164 -13.98 -8.21 -3.17
CA LEU A 164 -13.22 -9.34 -3.74
C LEU A 164 -14.08 -10.40 -4.42
N ALA A 165 -15.31 -10.60 -3.97
CA ALA A 165 -16.25 -11.55 -4.58
C ALA A 165 -16.52 -11.26 -6.07
N TYR A 166 -16.45 -9.99 -6.50
CA TYR A 166 -16.71 -9.55 -7.87
C TYR A 166 -15.58 -9.92 -8.84
N MET A 167 -14.44 -10.39 -8.33
CA MET A 167 -13.33 -10.84 -9.15
C MET A 167 -13.54 -12.26 -9.69
N ARG A 168 -14.50 -13.02 -9.12
CA ARG A 168 -14.75 -14.41 -9.49
C ARG A 168 -15.16 -14.54 -10.95
N GLY A 169 -14.53 -15.45 -11.67
CA GLY A 169 -14.87 -15.76 -13.07
C GLY A 169 -14.37 -14.73 -14.09
N ARG A 170 -13.61 -13.71 -13.66
CA ARG A 170 -13.06 -12.69 -14.57
C ARG A 170 -11.66 -13.05 -15.05
N THR A 171 -11.31 -12.58 -16.24
CA THR A 171 -9.91 -12.41 -16.66
C THR A 171 -9.69 -10.92 -16.77
N LEU A 172 -8.64 -10.42 -16.12
CA LEU A 172 -8.39 -8.99 -15.96
C LEU A 172 -7.23 -8.60 -16.88
N ASP A 173 -7.52 -8.38 -18.15
CA ASP A 173 -6.56 -7.90 -19.17
C ASP A 173 -6.42 -6.37 -19.15
N ASP A 174 -5.25 -5.87 -19.57
CA ASP A 174 -4.88 -4.45 -19.68
C ASP A 174 -5.24 -3.64 -18.41
N SER A 175 -5.01 -4.21 -17.23
CA SER A 175 -5.50 -3.70 -15.96
C SER A 175 -4.40 -3.63 -14.90
N PHE A 176 -4.44 -2.59 -14.07
CA PHE A 176 -3.70 -2.52 -12.82
C PHE A 176 -4.63 -2.87 -11.67
N ILE A 177 -4.40 -4.01 -11.02
CA ILE A 177 -5.29 -4.55 -10.00
C ILE A 177 -4.62 -4.48 -8.63
N ILE A 178 -5.34 -3.95 -7.64
CA ILE A 178 -4.88 -3.85 -6.24
C ILE A 178 -5.84 -4.63 -5.35
N LEU A 179 -5.31 -5.60 -4.59
CA LEU A 179 -6.02 -6.25 -3.48
C LEU A 179 -5.51 -5.71 -2.16
N ASP A 180 -6.33 -4.91 -1.49
CA ASP A 180 -6.02 -4.34 -0.17
C ASP A 180 -6.57 -5.19 0.99
N GLU A 181 -5.99 -5.04 2.17
CA GLU A 181 -6.21 -5.90 3.34
C GLU A 181 -6.17 -7.41 3.05
N ALA A 182 -5.20 -7.82 2.25
CA ALA A 182 -5.11 -9.19 1.79
C ALA A 182 -4.88 -10.21 2.92
N GLN A 183 -4.45 -9.77 4.10
CA GLN A 183 -4.34 -10.64 5.28
C GLN A 183 -5.70 -11.26 5.67
N ASN A 184 -6.78 -10.60 5.29
CA ASN A 184 -8.16 -10.98 5.55
C ASN A 184 -8.77 -11.86 4.44
N THR A 185 -7.92 -12.42 3.56
CA THR A 185 -8.33 -13.43 2.57
C THR A 185 -8.04 -14.84 3.05
N THR A 186 -8.87 -15.81 2.66
CA THR A 186 -8.51 -17.23 2.77
C THR A 186 -7.53 -17.64 1.67
N ARG A 187 -6.90 -18.81 1.82
CA ARG A 187 -6.05 -19.42 0.79
C ARG A 187 -6.77 -19.57 -0.56
N GLU A 188 -8.03 -20.01 -0.53
CA GLU A 188 -8.85 -20.19 -1.73
C GLU A 188 -9.16 -18.85 -2.41
N GLN A 189 -9.47 -17.81 -1.63
CA GLN A 189 -9.72 -16.46 -2.15
C GLN A 189 -8.46 -15.85 -2.77
N MET A 190 -7.31 -16.01 -2.11
CA MET A 190 -6.02 -15.54 -2.65
C MET A 190 -5.67 -16.26 -3.95
N LYS A 191 -5.81 -17.59 -4.00
CA LYS A 191 -5.60 -18.36 -5.23
C LYS A 191 -6.58 -17.95 -6.34
N MET A 192 -7.85 -17.76 -5.98
CA MET A 192 -8.88 -17.29 -6.91
C MET A 192 -8.48 -15.95 -7.52
N PHE A 193 -8.07 -14.99 -6.68
CA PHE A 193 -7.65 -13.64 -7.10
C PHE A 193 -6.42 -13.65 -8.00
N LEU A 194 -5.32 -14.28 -7.57
CA LEU A 194 -4.06 -14.30 -8.32
C LEU A 194 -4.21 -14.96 -9.70
N THR A 195 -5.14 -15.92 -9.84
CA THR A 195 -5.43 -16.57 -11.13
C THR A 195 -6.38 -15.78 -12.02
N ARG A 196 -6.79 -14.55 -11.64
CA ARG A 196 -7.55 -13.66 -12.53
C ARG A 196 -6.65 -12.77 -13.39
N LEU A 197 -5.34 -12.83 -13.20
CA LEU A 197 -4.36 -12.05 -13.96
C LEU A 197 -4.50 -12.36 -15.47
N GLY A 198 -4.79 -11.32 -16.24
CA GLY A 198 -4.81 -11.36 -17.71
C GLY A 198 -3.51 -10.84 -18.33
N PHE A 199 -3.50 -10.71 -19.66
CA PHE A 199 -2.39 -10.14 -20.41
C PHE A 199 -2.26 -8.63 -20.16
N ASN A 200 -1.04 -8.10 -20.28
CA ASN A 200 -0.71 -6.68 -20.09
C ASN A 200 -1.23 -6.08 -18.76
N SER A 201 -1.31 -6.92 -17.72
CA SER A 201 -1.84 -6.54 -16.42
C SER A 201 -0.79 -6.64 -15.34
N LYS A 202 -1.02 -5.91 -14.26
CA LYS A 202 -0.18 -5.93 -13.06
C LYS A 202 -1.04 -6.10 -11.82
N MET A 203 -0.57 -6.90 -10.87
CA MET A 203 -1.25 -7.13 -9.60
C MET A 203 -0.39 -6.67 -8.43
N VAL A 204 -0.99 -5.91 -7.52
CA VAL A 204 -0.37 -5.54 -6.26
C VAL A 204 -1.28 -5.98 -5.12
N VAL A 205 -0.74 -6.75 -4.20
CA VAL A 205 -1.46 -7.27 -3.04
C VAL A 205 -0.87 -6.62 -1.79
N THR A 206 -1.68 -5.92 -1.03
CA THR A 206 -1.26 -5.21 0.20
C THR A 206 -1.96 -5.76 1.42
N GLY A 207 -1.24 -5.87 2.54
CA GLY A 207 -1.83 -6.29 3.80
C GLY A 207 -0.88 -6.16 5.00
N ASP A 208 -1.40 -6.49 6.17
CA ASP A 208 -0.62 -6.54 7.42
C ASP A 208 -0.79 -7.91 8.06
N VAL A 209 0.26 -8.75 8.01
CA VAL A 209 0.22 -10.11 8.54
C VAL A 209 0.07 -10.18 10.06
N THR A 210 0.19 -9.04 10.76
CA THR A 210 -0.03 -8.95 12.21
C THR A 210 -1.49 -8.63 12.58
N GLN A 211 -2.32 -8.19 11.62
CA GLN A 211 -3.71 -7.76 11.83
C GLN A 211 -4.69 -8.67 11.07
N ILE A 212 -4.67 -9.97 11.38
CA ILE A 212 -5.55 -10.96 10.73
C ILE A 212 -6.90 -10.99 11.45
N ASP A 213 -7.95 -10.55 10.77
CA ASP A 213 -9.34 -10.51 11.27
C ASP A 213 -10.16 -11.74 10.83
N LEU A 214 -9.49 -12.82 10.40
CA LEU A 214 -10.16 -14.05 9.99
C LEU A 214 -10.72 -14.80 11.20
N PRO A 215 -11.87 -15.47 11.07
CA PRO A 215 -12.39 -16.34 12.13
C PRO A 215 -11.37 -17.40 12.57
N ASP A 216 -11.41 -17.74 13.85
CA ASP A 216 -10.48 -18.67 14.48
C ASP A 216 -10.29 -19.96 13.67
N GLY A 217 -9.02 -20.34 13.49
CA GLY A 217 -8.62 -21.56 12.78
C GLY A 217 -8.38 -21.41 11.27
N LYS A 218 -8.71 -20.27 10.65
CA LYS A 218 -8.39 -20.02 9.24
C LYS A 218 -7.00 -19.40 9.08
N ARG A 219 -6.19 -19.96 8.18
CA ARG A 219 -4.89 -19.36 7.79
C ARG A 219 -5.10 -18.24 6.78
N SER A 220 -4.36 -17.15 6.96
CA SER A 220 -4.33 -16.04 6.01
C SER A 220 -3.76 -16.46 4.66
N GLY A 221 -4.49 -16.14 3.60
CA GLY A 221 -4.08 -16.35 2.21
C GLY A 221 -2.85 -15.53 1.84
N LEU A 222 -2.67 -14.33 2.40
CA LEU A 222 -1.49 -13.51 2.17
C LEU A 222 -0.23 -14.19 2.72
N THR A 223 -0.27 -14.66 3.97
CA THR A 223 0.85 -15.36 4.60
C THR A 223 1.23 -16.62 3.83
N ASP A 224 0.23 -17.39 3.38
CA ASP A 224 0.46 -18.57 2.54
C ASP A 224 1.05 -18.21 1.17
N ALA A 225 0.53 -17.18 0.49
CA ALA A 225 1.03 -16.73 -0.80
C ALA A 225 2.49 -16.26 -0.72
N MET A 226 2.85 -15.49 0.30
CA MET A 226 4.24 -15.04 0.51
C MET A 226 5.20 -16.23 0.67
N ARG A 227 4.77 -17.31 1.32
CA ARG A 227 5.58 -18.52 1.47
C ARG A 227 5.66 -19.33 0.17
N ILE A 228 4.52 -19.57 -0.47
CA ILE A 228 4.40 -20.47 -1.63
C ILE A 228 5.02 -19.84 -2.88
N LEU A 229 4.89 -18.53 -3.06
CA LEU A 229 5.26 -17.84 -4.30
C LEU A 229 6.66 -17.23 -4.27
N ARG A 230 7.43 -17.44 -3.19
CA ARG A 230 8.75 -16.81 -2.97
C ARG A 230 9.75 -17.03 -4.11
N ASN A 231 9.67 -18.16 -4.80
CA ASN A 231 10.61 -18.54 -5.86
C ASN A 231 9.99 -18.47 -7.26
N VAL A 232 8.79 -17.89 -7.39
CA VAL A 232 8.14 -17.74 -8.70
C VAL A 232 8.72 -16.51 -9.38
N PRO A 233 9.29 -16.63 -10.60
CA PRO A 233 9.78 -15.48 -11.35
C PRO A 233 8.68 -14.44 -11.57
N ASP A 234 9.07 -13.17 -11.65
CA ASP A 234 8.14 -12.06 -11.91
C ASP A 234 7.10 -11.81 -10.79
N ILE A 235 7.30 -12.44 -9.62
CA ILE A 235 6.61 -12.16 -8.37
C ILE A 235 7.62 -11.60 -7.36
N SER A 236 7.34 -10.40 -6.83
CA SER A 236 8.15 -9.79 -5.78
C SER A 236 7.44 -9.79 -4.43
N ILE A 237 8.19 -9.98 -3.36
CA ILE A 237 7.69 -9.91 -1.98
C ILE A 237 8.45 -8.81 -1.26
N ASN A 238 7.72 -7.82 -0.77
CA ASN A 238 8.23 -6.67 -0.05
C ASN A 238 7.66 -6.66 1.37
N THR A 239 8.53 -6.78 2.36
CA THR A 239 8.16 -6.69 3.78
C THR A 239 8.54 -5.33 4.32
N PHE A 240 7.54 -4.59 4.79
CA PHE A 240 7.71 -3.33 5.49
C PHE A 240 7.90 -3.56 6.98
N THR A 241 8.61 -2.63 7.61
CA THR A 241 8.89 -2.64 9.05
C THR A 241 8.40 -1.36 9.71
N GLU A 242 8.50 -1.27 11.04
CA GLU A 242 8.23 -0.04 11.79
C GLU A 242 9.07 1.16 11.31
N LYS A 243 10.26 0.90 10.74
CA LYS A 243 11.12 1.95 10.17
C LYS A 243 10.51 2.60 8.92
N ASP A 244 9.54 1.95 8.28
CA ASP A 244 8.84 2.43 7.10
C ASP A 244 7.55 3.19 7.43
N VAL A 245 7.16 3.24 8.71
CA VAL A 245 5.94 3.91 9.16
C VAL A 245 6.12 5.42 9.12
N VAL A 246 5.31 6.07 8.30
CA VAL A 246 5.31 7.52 8.14
C VAL A 246 4.00 8.08 8.69
N ARG A 247 4.05 8.48 9.97
CA ARG A 247 2.92 9.10 10.67
C ARG A 247 3.35 10.42 11.28
N HIS A 248 2.36 11.27 11.55
CA HIS A 248 2.57 12.50 12.31
C HIS A 248 3.15 12.17 13.69
N LYS A 249 4.07 13.01 14.19
CA LYS A 249 4.76 12.82 15.48
C LYS A 249 3.77 12.55 16.62
N LEU A 250 2.72 13.36 16.72
CA LEU A 250 1.69 13.21 17.74
C LEU A 250 1.02 11.83 17.71
N VAL A 251 0.75 11.28 16.53
CA VAL A 251 0.14 9.95 16.39
C VAL A 251 1.10 8.87 16.91
N GLN A 252 2.40 9.00 16.62
CA GLN A 252 3.41 8.09 17.18
C GLN A 252 3.50 8.19 18.71
N ASP A 253 3.42 9.41 19.25
CA ASP A 253 3.48 9.65 20.69
C ASP A 253 2.23 9.08 21.39
N ILE A 254 1.05 9.18 20.77
CA ILE A 254 -0.19 8.55 21.24
C ILE A 254 -0.04 7.02 21.26
N ILE A 255 0.42 6.40 20.15
CA ILE A 255 0.60 4.94 20.08
C ILE A 255 1.52 4.46 21.22
N LYS A 256 2.68 5.11 21.39
CA LYS A 256 3.63 4.78 22.46
C LYS A 256 3.05 4.93 23.87
N ALA A 257 2.16 5.90 24.08
CA ALA A 257 1.50 6.09 25.37
C ALA A 257 0.56 4.92 25.70
N TYR A 258 -0.16 4.40 24.70
CA TYR A 258 -1.01 3.22 24.84
C TYR A 258 -0.18 1.95 25.06
N GLU A 259 0.85 1.71 24.24
CA GLU A 259 1.74 0.54 24.38
C GLU A 259 2.35 0.44 25.79
N LYS A 260 2.89 1.55 26.31
CA LYS A 260 3.46 1.60 27.67
C LYS A 260 2.42 1.30 28.76
N ASN A 261 1.16 1.65 28.54
CA ASN A 261 0.11 1.37 29.52
C ASN A 261 -0.31 -0.10 29.47
N GLU A 262 -0.36 -0.70 28.28
CA GLU A 262 -0.63 -2.14 28.11
C GLU A 262 0.50 -3.00 28.70
N GLU A 263 1.76 -2.61 28.51
CA GLU A 263 2.91 -3.28 29.12
C GLU A 263 2.88 -3.24 30.65
N LYS A 264 2.43 -2.12 31.24
CA LYS A 264 2.27 -2.00 32.70
C LYS A 264 1.09 -2.80 33.28
N ARG A 265 0.14 -3.19 32.44
CA ARG A 265 -1.05 -3.97 32.83
C ARG A 265 -0.82 -5.48 32.69
N LYS A 266 0.25 -5.90 32.02
CA LYS A 266 0.72 -7.29 31.94
C LYS A 266 1.68 -7.58 33.10
#